data_AF-A0A970UX51-F1
#
_entry.id   AF-A0A970UX51-F1
#
_cell.length_a   1.000
_cell.length_b   1.000
_cell.length_c   1.000
_cell.angle_alpha   90.00
_cell.angle_beta   90.00
_cell.angle_gamma   90.00
#
_symmetry.space_group_name_H-M   'P 1'
#
loop_
_entity.id
_entity.type
_entity.pdbx_description
1 polymer ?
#
loop_
_entity_poly.entity_id
_entity_poly.type
_entity_poly.pdbx_seq_one_letter_code
_entity_poly.pdbx_strand_id
1 'polypeptide(L)'
;MKETRDFLVKMGLPQGDAYDLPTSQKCFSDGAQYRFEVPGIQGPTAMKSLLDEVTEKNLVIHRVTQTKGIMLLTDNEISEMVSLAKQGEVDLVLSIGPRATYDTSASVLTPEGQRMGLRLRGQEQIIRAIEDVKRAVNLGCRSFLLYDEGLLWILNEMRKQGEIPSNSKFKVSA
;
A
#
# COMPACT_ATOMS: atom_id res chain seq x y z
N MET A 1 30.29 16.51 -13.97
CA MET A 1 28.90 16.02 -13.93
C MET A 1 28.14 16.19 -15.26
N LYS A 2 28.49 17.13 -16.15
CA LYS A 2 27.77 17.35 -17.41
C LYS A 2 27.66 16.09 -18.29
N GLU A 3 28.76 15.38 -18.50
CA GLU A 3 28.75 14.14 -19.30
C GLU A 3 27.80 13.07 -18.75
N THR A 4 27.78 12.88 -17.42
CA THR A 4 26.85 11.97 -16.73
C THR A 4 25.40 12.40 -16.93
N ARG A 5 25.13 13.70 -16.78
CA ARG A 5 23.79 14.29 -16.99
C ARG A 5 23.30 14.08 -18.42
N ASP A 6 24.15 14.33 -19.40
CA ASP A 6 23.83 14.15 -20.82
C ASP A 6 23.62 12.66 -21.15
N PHE A 7 24.37 11.75 -20.51
CA PHE A 7 24.15 10.31 -20.64
C PHE A 7 22.80 9.86 -20.06
N LEU A 8 22.40 10.37 -18.89
CA LEU A 8 21.09 10.06 -18.29
C LEU A 8 19.94 10.50 -19.21
N VAL A 9 20.04 11.70 -19.79
CA VAL A 9 19.04 12.19 -20.75
C VAL A 9 18.93 11.28 -21.98
N LYS A 10 20.06 10.76 -22.50
CA LYS A 10 20.06 9.78 -23.60
C LYS A 10 19.32 8.48 -23.24
N MET A 11 19.32 8.10 -21.96
CA MET A 11 18.58 6.95 -21.44
C MET A 11 17.11 7.25 -21.13
N GLY A 12 16.63 8.47 -21.40
CA GLY A 12 15.28 8.91 -21.04
C GLY A 12 15.08 9.24 -19.57
N LEU A 13 16.18 9.43 -18.82
CA LEU A 13 16.15 9.77 -17.39
C LEU A 13 16.32 11.28 -17.18
N PRO A 14 15.83 11.84 -16.05
CA PRO A 14 16.02 13.25 -15.73
C PRO A 14 17.49 13.65 -15.65
N GLN A 15 17.78 14.88 -16.07
CA GLN A 15 19.13 15.45 -15.99
C GLN A 15 19.56 15.79 -14.54
N GLY A 16 18.60 15.92 -13.63
CA GLY A 16 18.79 16.23 -12.22
C GLY A 16 17.46 16.39 -11.49
N ASP A 17 17.52 16.80 -10.23
CA ASP A 17 16.34 17.08 -9.42
C ASP A 17 15.58 18.32 -9.93
N ALA A 18 14.26 18.33 -9.72
CA ALA A 18 13.35 19.36 -10.20
C ALA A 18 13.36 20.63 -9.32
N TYR A 19 14.49 21.35 -9.29
CA TYR A 19 14.65 22.59 -8.52
C TYR A 19 13.83 23.77 -9.06
N ASP A 20 13.33 23.67 -10.29
CA ASP A 20 12.41 24.62 -10.91
C ASP A 20 10.96 24.49 -10.40
N LEU A 21 10.68 23.47 -9.57
CA LEU A 21 9.40 23.24 -8.89
C LEU A 21 8.18 23.39 -9.83
N PRO A 22 8.15 22.70 -10.99
CA PRO A 22 7.09 22.89 -11.97
C PRO A 22 5.75 22.43 -11.40
N THR A 23 4.69 23.16 -11.71
CA THR A 23 3.32 22.78 -11.31
C THR A 23 2.93 21.47 -12.00
N SER A 24 2.62 20.44 -11.21
CA SER A 24 2.08 19.18 -11.73
C SER A 24 0.76 19.41 -12.46
N GLN A 25 0.69 18.94 -13.71
CA GLN A 25 -0.54 18.94 -14.50
C GLN A 25 -1.40 17.68 -14.26
N LYS A 26 -0.98 16.79 -13.35
CA LYS A 26 -1.73 15.58 -13.00
C LYS A 26 -2.78 15.90 -11.95
N CYS A 27 -4.01 15.48 -12.21
CA CYS A 27 -5.12 15.48 -11.26
C CYS A 27 -5.71 14.07 -11.12
N PHE A 28 -6.48 13.85 -10.05
CA PHE A 28 -7.37 12.72 -9.92
C PHE A 28 -8.51 12.81 -10.95
N SER A 29 -9.25 11.72 -11.15
CA SER A 29 -10.34 11.64 -12.14
C SER A 29 -11.47 12.65 -11.89
N ASP A 30 -11.59 13.16 -10.68
CA ASP A 30 -12.53 14.22 -10.28
C ASP A 30 -11.91 15.63 -10.29
N GLY A 31 -10.69 15.79 -10.84
CA GLY A 31 -10.02 17.08 -10.96
C GLY A 31 -9.22 17.53 -9.74
N ALA A 32 -9.29 16.81 -8.60
CA ALA A 32 -8.51 17.16 -7.41
C ALA A 32 -7.00 17.04 -7.67
N GLN A 33 -6.19 17.91 -7.08
CA GLN A 33 -4.72 17.85 -7.18
C GLN A 33 -4.07 16.95 -6.12
N TYR A 34 -4.72 16.79 -4.96
CA TYR A 34 -4.21 16.01 -3.83
C TYR A 34 -5.35 15.32 -3.07
N ARG A 35 -4.99 14.40 -2.17
CA ARG A 35 -5.90 13.63 -1.31
C ARG A 35 -5.36 13.56 0.10
N PHE A 36 -6.25 13.39 1.06
CA PHE A 36 -5.91 13.16 2.47
C PHE A 36 -6.02 11.68 2.81
N GLU A 37 -5.00 11.17 3.50
CA GLU A 37 -4.92 9.80 4.00
C GLU A 37 -4.69 9.83 5.51
N VAL A 38 -5.38 8.96 6.24
CA VAL A 38 -5.12 8.71 7.66
C VAL A 38 -4.55 7.29 7.81
N PRO A 39 -3.22 7.16 8.03
CA PRO A 39 -2.59 5.87 8.27
C PRO A 39 -2.65 5.47 9.74
N GLY A 40 -2.37 4.19 10.02
CA GLY A 40 -2.25 3.68 11.39
C GLY A 40 -3.59 3.28 12.03
N ILE A 41 -4.66 3.16 11.23
CA ILE A 41 -5.96 2.71 11.70
C ILE A 41 -5.99 1.18 11.67
N GLN A 42 -5.83 0.56 12.85
CA GLN A 42 -5.47 -0.85 12.91
C GLN A 42 -6.63 -1.85 12.87
N GLY A 43 -7.87 -1.39 13.04
CA GLY A 43 -9.04 -2.25 13.08
C GLY A 43 -10.35 -1.47 13.05
N PRO A 44 -11.50 -2.17 13.10
CA PRO A 44 -12.81 -1.57 12.87
C PRO A 44 -13.18 -0.50 13.89
N THR A 45 -12.92 -0.72 15.18
CA THR A 45 -13.26 0.24 16.25
C THR A 45 -12.58 1.59 16.02
N ALA A 46 -11.27 1.60 15.76
CA ALA A 46 -10.53 2.83 15.50
C ALA A 46 -10.99 3.50 14.19
N MET A 47 -11.31 2.70 13.17
CA MET A 47 -11.82 3.23 11.90
C MET A 47 -13.18 3.89 12.08
N LYS A 48 -14.08 3.28 12.83
CA LYS A 48 -15.39 3.85 13.15
C LYS A 48 -15.25 5.19 13.87
N SER A 49 -14.45 5.25 14.94
CA SER A 49 -14.19 6.51 15.65
C SER A 49 -13.60 7.59 14.76
N LEU A 50 -12.70 7.24 13.84
CA LEU A 50 -12.17 8.18 12.87
C LEU A 50 -13.28 8.74 11.96
N LEU A 51 -14.13 7.88 11.39
CA LEU A 51 -15.20 8.31 10.49
C LEU A 51 -16.26 9.16 11.19
N ASP A 52 -16.59 8.82 12.44
CA ASP A 52 -17.50 9.60 13.27
C ASP A 52 -16.95 11.02 13.50
N GLU A 53 -15.67 11.15 13.89
CA GLU A 53 -15.02 12.45 14.10
C GLU A 53 -14.85 13.26 12.81
N VAL A 54 -14.51 12.60 11.69
CA VAL A 54 -14.43 13.25 10.38
C VAL A 54 -15.78 13.85 10.00
N THR A 55 -16.86 13.11 10.25
CA THR A 55 -18.23 13.57 9.99
C THR A 55 -18.62 14.72 10.92
N GLU A 56 -18.40 14.58 12.22
CA GLU A 56 -18.73 15.60 13.22
C GLU A 56 -18.01 16.92 12.96
N LYS A 57 -16.73 16.86 12.57
CA LYS A 57 -15.91 18.04 12.28
C LYS A 57 -16.05 18.55 10.85
N ASN A 58 -16.90 17.93 10.03
CA ASN A 58 -17.06 18.25 8.61
C ASN A 58 -15.72 18.29 7.85
N LEU A 59 -14.88 17.28 8.10
CA LEU A 59 -13.58 17.10 7.44
C LEU A 59 -13.73 16.17 6.24
N VAL A 60 -12.78 16.25 5.31
CA VAL A 60 -12.71 15.36 4.15
C VAL A 60 -11.43 14.54 4.20
N ILE A 61 -11.58 13.23 4.29
CA ILE A 61 -10.50 12.26 4.04
C ILE A 61 -10.89 11.37 2.88
N HIS A 62 -9.90 10.77 2.24
CA HIS A 62 -10.12 9.98 1.02
C HIS A 62 -9.64 8.55 1.17
N ARG A 63 -8.84 8.28 2.20
CA ARG A 63 -8.23 6.98 2.41
C ARG A 63 -7.96 6.74 3.89
N VAL A 64 -8.20 5.51 4.30
CA VAL A 64 -7.79 4.95 5.59
C VAL A 64 -6.81 3.81 5.32
N THR A 65 -5.66 3.83 6.00
CA THR A 65 -4.62 2.81 5.81
C THR A 65 -4.35 2.05 7.10
N GLN A 66 -4.55 0.75 7.05
CA GLN A 66 -4.13 -0.19 8.08
C GLN A 66 -2.66 -0.55 7.86
N THR A 67 -1.85 -0.54 8.92
CA THR A 67 -0.40 -0.77 8.81
C THR A 67 0.12 -1.97 9.58
N LYS A 68 -0.71 -2.63 10.40
CA LYS A 68 -0.33 -3.83 11.18
C LYS A 68 -0.18 -5.08 10.32
N GLY A 69 -0.90 -5.20 9.21
CA GLY A 69 -0.91 -6.40 8.34
C GLY A 69 -2.26 -7.11 8.32
N ILE A 70 -2.70 -7.57 7.14
CA ILE A 70 -3.94 -8.35 6.94
C ILE A 70 -3.88 -9.67 7.70
N MET A 71 -2.72 -10.32 7.75
CA MET A 71 -2.54 -11.57 8.50
C MET A 71 -2.94 -11.48 9.99
N LEU A 72 -2.99 -10.27 10.56
CA LEU A 72 -3.35 -10.01 11.96
C LEU A 72 -4.80 -9.57 12.15
N LEU A 73 -5.59 -9.57 11.08
CA LEU A 73 -7.02 -9.28 11.09
C LEU A 73 -7.81 -10.58 10.88
N THR A 74 -8.94 -10.68 11.57
CA THR A 74 -9.97 -11.68 11.32
C THR A 74 -10.80 -11.32 10.07
N ASP A 75 -11.49 -12.30 9.50
CA ASP A 75 -12.36 -12.05 8.34
C ASP A 75 -13.49 -11.07 8.66
N ASN A 76 -14.00 -11.12 9.89
CA ASN A 76 -15.02 -10.20 10.39
C ASN A 76 -14.47 -8.77 10.47
N GLU A 77 -13.26 -8.57 10.99
CA GLU A 77 -12.64 -7.23 11.05
C GLU A 77 -12.41 -6.67 9.65
N ILE A 78 -11.92 -7.49 8.70
CA ILE A 78 -11.73 -7.06 7.31
C ILE A 78 -13.08 -6.65 6.70
N SER A 79 -14.11 -7.48 6.85
CA SER A 79 -15.45 -7.22 6.30
C SER A 79 -16.08 -5.96 6.90
N GLU A 80 -15.92 -5.75 8.20
CA GLU A 80 -16.40 -4.56 8.89
C GLU A 80 -15.67 -3.30 8.41
N MET A 81 -14.34 -3.34 8.28
CA MET A 81 -13.56 -2.22 7.74
C MET A 81 -13.95 -1.91 6.28
N VAL A 82 -14.21 -2.93 5.45
CA VAL A 82 -14.71 -2.74 4.08
C VAL A 82 -16.09 -2.08 4.08
N SER A 83 -17.00 -2.51 4.97
CA SER A 83 -18.31 -1.88 5.14
C SER A 83 -18.20 -0.42 5.59
N LEU A 84 -17.36 -0.15 6.59
CA LEU A 84 -17.09 1.21 7.08
C LEU A 84 -16.48 2.10 5.99
N ALA A 85 -15.55 1.59 5.19
CA ALA A 85 -14.98 2.33 4.06
C ALA A 85 -16.04 2.72 3.04
N LYS A 86 -16.98 1.81 2.73
CA LYS A 86 -18.10 2.09 1.84
C LYS A 86 -19.04 3.15 2.43
N GLN A 87 -19.32 3.08 3.73
CA GLN A 87 -20.18 4.05 4.42
C GLN A 87 -19.55 5.44 4.49
N GLY A 88 -18.25 5.51 4.77
CA GLY A 88 -17.50 6.77 4.83
C GLY A 88 -17.00 7.28 3.47
N GLU A 89 -17.30 6.58 2.38
CA GLU A 89 -16.83 6.90 1.02
C GLU A 89 -15.31 7.08 0.91
N VAL A 90 -14.54 6.25 1.64
CA VAL A 90 -13.07 6.27 1.65
C VAL A 90 -12.48 5.01 1.01
N ASP A 91 -11.27 5.13 0.46
CA ASP A 91 -10.45 4.00 0.03
C ASP A 91 -9.86 3.28 1.26
N LEU A 92 -10.09 1.98 1.39
CA LEU A 92 -9.46 1.15 2.42
C LEU A 92 -8.20 0.52 1.87
N VAL A 93 -7.05 0.88 2.44
CA VAL A 93 -5.76 0.23 2.15
C VAL A 93 -5.39 -0.70 3.30
N LEU A 94 -5.24 -1.98 3.01
CA LEU A 94 -4.76 -2.95 3.99
C LEU A 94 -3.30 -3.32 3.71
N SER A 95 -2.46 -3.26 4.74
CA SER A 95 -1.07 -3.69 4.61
C SER A 95 -0.97 -5.20 4.48
N ILE A 96 -0.15 -5.69 3.57
CA ILE A 96 0.13 -7.13 3.44
C ILE A 96 0.92 -7.61 4.68
N GLY A 97 0.52 -8.79 5.16
CA GLY A 97 0.79 -9.29 6.50
C GLY A 97 2.10 -10.00 6.74
N PRO A 98 2.61 -10.95 5.93
CA PRO A 98 3.98 -11.39 6.13
C PRO A 98 4.96 -10.29 5.74
N ARG A 99 6.03 -10.15 6.54
CA ARG A 99 7.16 -9.22 6.38
C ARG A 99 8.38 -9.88 7.02
N ALA A 100 9.57 -9.35 6.76
CA ALA A 100 10.80 -9.85 7.38
C ALA A 100 10.68 -10.05 8.91
N THR A 101 10.00 -9.16 9.62
CA THR A 101 9.81 -9.22 11.09
C THR A 101 8.89 -10.32 11.57
N TYR A 102 8.09 -10.92 10.69
CA TYR A 102 7.20 -12.05 10.99
C TYR A 102 7.76 -13.38 10.52
N ASP A 103 8.92 -13.37 9.88
CA ASP A 103 9.59 -14.57 9.41
C ASP A 103 10.34 -15.27 10.56
N THR A 104 10.64 -16.56 10.39
CA THR A 104 11.31 -17.37 11.43
C THR A 104 12.81 -17.12 11.53
N SER A 105 13.39 -16.39 10.57
CA SER A 105 14.83 -16.10 10.58
C SER A 105 15.19 -14.98 11.56
N ALA A 106 16.24 -15.21 12.34
CA ALA A 106 16.86 -14.16 13.16
C ALA A 106 17.60 -13.10 12.32
N SER A 107 17.76 -13.27 11.00
CA SER A 107 18.50 -12.33 10.14
C SER A 107 18.00 -10.89 10.30
N VAL A 108 16.69 -10.67 10.36
CA VAL A 108 16.11 -9.32 10.50
C VAL A 108 16.53 -8.62 11.80
N LEU A 109 16.98 -9.38 12.80
CA LEU A 109 17.43 -8.87 14.09
C LEU A 109 18.92 -8.47 14.10
N THR A 110 19.68 -8.81 13.05
CA THR A 110 21.10 -8.42 12.94
C THR A 110 21.24 -7.02 12.34
N PRO A 111 22.35 -6.30 12.62
CA PRO A 111 22.62 -4.99 12.01
C PRO A 111 22.59 -5.01 10.47
N GLU A 112 23.04 -6.10 9.85
CA GLU A 112 23.03 -6.28 8.39
C GLU A 112 21.62 -6.56 7.87
N GLY A 113 20.85 -7.42 8.55
CA GLY A 113 19.52 -7.81 8.08
C GLY A 113 18.46 -6.72 8.26
N GLN A 114 18.66 -5.75 9.15
CA GLN A 114 17.81 -4.55 9.21
C GLN A 114 17.76 -3.79 7.88
N ARG A 115 18.82 -3.87 7.06
CA ARG A 115 18.88 -3.24 5.73
C ARG A 115 17.89 -3.85 4.73
N MET A 116 17.41 -5.08 5.00
CA MET A 116 16.36 -5.70 4.19
C MET A 116 15.01 -5.02 4.38
N GLY A 117 14.82 -4.27 5.48
CA GLY A 117 13.57 -3.59 5.81
C GLY A 117 12.44 -4.59 6.02
N LEU A 118 11.29 -4.30 5.41
CA LEU A 118 10.08 -5.12 5.53
C LEU A 118 9.89 -6.11 4.36
N ARG A 119 10.93 -6.30 3.52
CA ARG A 119 10.91 -7.20 2.36
C ARG A 119 10.70 -8.67 2.76
N LEU A 120 10.15 -9.45 1.83
CA LEU A 120 9.89 -10.86 2.05
C LEU A 120 11.17 -11.68 1.84
N ARG A 121 11.28 -12.79 2.56
CA ARG A 121 12.43 -13.69 2.44
C ARG A 121 11.96 -15.10 2.10
N GLY A 122 12.39 -15.58 0.94
CA GLY A 122 12.09 -16.93 0.46
C GLY A 122 10.68 -17.07 -0.14
N GLN A 123 10.51 -18.14 -0.90
CA GLN A 123 9.30 -18.37 -1.70
C GLN A 123 8.03 -18.52 -0.85
N GLU A 124 8.14 -19.15 0.32
CA GLU A 124 7.00 -19.34 1.23
C GLU A 124 6.41 -18.02 1.74
N GLN A 125 7.26 -17.01 2.00
CA GLN A 125 6.78 -15.70 2.43
C GLN A 125 6.06 -14.97 1.28
N ILE A 126 6.52 -15.15 0.04
CA ILE A 126 5.84 -14.65 -1.16
C ILE A 126 4.47 -15.31 -1.32
N ILE A 127 4.40 -16.64 -1.20
CA ILE A 127 3.14 -17.39 -1.30
C ILE A 127 2.15 -16.89 -0.23
N ARG A 128 2.59 -16.80 1.03
CA ARG A 128 1.74 -16.30 2.13
C ARG A 128 1.26 -14.88 1.89
N ALA A 129 2.10 -14.01 1.35
CA ALA A 129 1.74 -12.63 1.03
C ALA A 129 0.64 -12.56 -0.04
N ILE A 130 0.74 -13.41 -1.06
CA ILE A 130 -0.27 -13.53 -2.13
C ILE A 130 -1.59 -14.06 -1.57
N GLU A 131 -1.55 -15.10 -0.73
CA GLU A 131 -2.76 -15.65 -0.11
C GLU A 131 -3.44 -14.64 0.84
N ASP A 132 -2.67 -13.79 1.53
CA ASP A 132 -3.19 -12.69 2.35
C ASP A 132 -3.95 -11.65 1.49
N VAL A 133 -3.43 -11.34 0.30
CA VAL A 133 -4.11 -10.47 -0.68
C VAL A 133 -5.39 -11.13 -1.19
N LYS A 134 -5.34 -12.39 -1.62
CA LYS A 134 -6.53 -13.11 -2.12
C LYS A 134 -7.63 -13.18 -1.07
N ARG A 135 -7.28 -13.46 0.18
CA ARG A 135 -8.21 -13.46 1.33
C ARG A 135 -8.91 -12.11 1.45
N ALA A 136 -8.16 -11.02 1.50
CA ALA A 136 -8.75 -9.67 1.61
C ALA A 136 -9.56 -9.27 0.36
N VAL A 137 -9.14 -9.68 -0.84
CA VAL A 137 -9.89 -9.50 -2.09
C VAL A 137 -11.27 -10.17 -2.02
N ASN A 138 -11.32 -11.41 -1.53
CA ASN A 138 -12.57 -12.17 -1.39
C ASN A 138 -13.54 -11.50 -0.42
N LEU A 139 -13.03 -10.76 0.56
CA LEU A 139 -13.81 -9.97 1.52
C LEU A 139 -14.13 -8.54 1.05
N GLY A 140 -13.75 -8.19 -0.19
CA GLY A 140 -14.13 -6.92 -0.83
C GLY A 140 -13.06 -5.83 -0.81
N CYS A 141 -11.89 -6.05 -0.21
CA CYS A 141 -10.78 -5.09 -0.26
C CYS A 141 -10.15 -5.04 -1.66
N ARG A 142 -9.69 -3.85 -2.09
CA ARG A 142 -9.09 -3.64 -3.42
C ARG A 142 -7.75 -2.91 -3.39
N SER A 143 -7.34 -2.32 -2.27
CA SER A 143 -6.12 -1.52 -2.19
C SER A 143 -5.18 -2.10 -1.13
N PHE A 144 -3.92 -2.31 -1.52
CA PHE A 144 -2.95 -3.03 -0.70
C PHE A 144 -1.67 -2.22 -0.49
N LEU A 145 -1.20 -2.15 0.75
CA LEU A 145 0.11 -1.60 1.10
C LEU A 145 1.14 -2.74 1.19
N LEU A 146 2.29 -2.57 0.54
CA LEU A 146 3.35 -3.57 0.48
C LEU A 146 4.73 -2.93 0.55
N TYR A 147 5.75 -3.75 0.82
CA TYR A 147 7.13 -3.30 1.09
C TYR A 147 8.18 -4.01 0.23
N ASP A 148 7.73 -4.88 -0.68
CA ASP A 148 8.59 -5.74 -1.48
C ASP A 148 8.32 -5.55 -2.96
N GLU A 149 9.33 -5.07 -3.70
CA GLU A 149 9.22 -4.76 -5.12
C GLU A 149 9.03 -6.02 -5.98
N GLY A 150 9.54 -7.16 -5.53
CA GLY A 150 9.32 -8.45 -6.18
C GLY A 150 7.87 -8.90 -6.04
N LEU A 151 7.27 -8.76 -4.85
CA LEU A 151 5.85 -9.01 -4.62
C LEU A 151 4.99 -8.07 -5.47
N LEU A 152 5.33 -6.78 -5.56
CA LEU A 152 4.61 -5.83 -6.43
C LEU A 152 4.54 -6.35 -7.87
N TRP A 153 5.68 -6.80 -8.41
CA TRP A 153 5.75 -7.31 -9.77
C TRP A 153 4.85 -8.54 -9.92
N ILE A 154 4.92 -9.50 -9.01
CA ILE A 154 4.09 -10.72 -9.05
C ILE A 154 2.60 -10.37 -8.98
N LEU A 155 2.17 -9.52 -8.04
CA LEU A 155 0.76 -9.11 -7.91
C LEU A 155 0.28 -8.37 -9.16
N ASN A 156 1.15 -7.59 -9.81
CA ASN A 156 0.81 -6.96 -11.08
C ASN A 156 0.62 -7.98 -12.21
N GLU A 157 1.46 -9.02 -12.30
CA GLU A 157 1.28 -10.10 -13.28
C GLU A 157 0.00 -10.90 -13.01
N MET A 158 -0.28 -11.22 -11.74
CA MET A 158 -1.54 -11.84 -11.32
C MET A 158 -2.76 -11.00 -11.72
N ARG A 159 -2.69 -9.67 -11.53
CA ARG A 159 -3.74 -8.72 -11.96
C ARG A 159 -3.95 -8.71 -13.47
N LYS A 160 -2.88 -8.80 -14.27
CA LYS A 160 -2.97 -8.88 -15.75
C LYS A 160 -3.58 -10.20 -16.22
N GLN A 161 -3.30 -11.29 -15.49
CA GLN A 161 -3.79 -12.64 -15.82
C GLN A 161 -5.19 -12.93 -15.23
N GLY A 162 -5.76 -12.02 -14.45
CA GLY A 162 -7.11 -12.16 -13.87
C GLY A 162 -7.16 -12.98 -12.58
N GLU A 163 -6.01 -13.37 -12.02
CA GLU A 163 -5.91 -14.08 -10.73
C GLU A 163 -6.34 -13.21 -9.53
N ILE A 164 -6.27 -11.88 -9.68
CA ILE A 164 -6.87 -10.90 -8.77
C ILE A 164 -7.58 -9.81 -9.59
N PRO A 165 -8.55 -9.08 -9.00
CA PRO A 165 -9.34 -8.09 -9.73
C PRO A 165 -8.50 -7.03 -10.43
N SER A 166 -8.88 -6.68 -11.66
CA SER A 166 -8.20 -5.66 -12.49
C SER A 166 -8.16 -4.28 -11.85
N ASN A 167 -9.11 -3.98 -10.96
CA ASN A 167 -9.19 -2.73 -10.20
C ASN A 167 -8.39 -2.77 -8.87
N SER A 168 -7.58 -3.79 -8.63
CA SER A 168 -6.71 -3.83 -7.44
C SER A 168 -5.63 -2.75 -7.54
N LYS A 169 -5.36 -2.05 -6.44
CA LYS A 169 -4.38 -0.96 -6.34
C LYS A 169 -3.26 -1.34 -5.37
N PHE A 170 -2.03 -0.94 -5.68
CA PHE A 170 -0.87 -1.22 -4.86
C PHE A 170 -0.20 0.08 -4.43
N LYS A 171 0.09 0.19 -3.14
CA LYS A 171 0.88 1.26 -2.54
C LYS A 171 2.18 0.63 -2.05
N VAL A 172 3.30 1.10 -2.56
CA VAL A 172 4.62 0.69 -2.06
C VAL A 172 5.05 1.66 -0.97
N SER A 173 5.55 1.13 0.13
CA SER A 173 6.31 1.88 1.14
C SER A 173 7.72 1.34 1.24
N ALA A 174 8.66 2.24 1.54
CA ALA A 174 10.00 1.87 1.98
C ALA A 174 9.97 1.28 3.40
#